data_AF-A0A929X9W6-F1
#
_entry.id   AF-A0A929X9W6-F1
#
_cell.length_a   1.000
_cell.length_b   1.000
_cell.length_c   1.000
_cell.angle_alpha   90.00
_cell.angle_beta   90.00
_cell.angle_gamma   90.00
#
_symmetry.space_group_name_H-M   'P 1'
#
loop_
_entity.id
_entity.type
_entity.pdbx_description
1 polymer ?
#
loop_
_entity_poly.entity_id
_entity_poly.type
_entity_poly.pdbx_seq_one_letter_code
_entity_poly.pdbx_strand_id
1 'polypeptide(L)'
;MIGVFAHNILSPRKHISKTYIVEIDIPLTDEMVLGFKNGVELIDGVCKASQLEMLDKYRGKVILTEGRYHQIKRMFGNYGAKVVSLNRVAMGNLELPKDLGVGEIRELNENEIDKIRGNSITK
;
A
#
# COMPACT_ATOMS: atom_id res chain seq x y z
N MET A 1 -11.17 -5.86 27.73
CA MET A 1 -11.46 -4.61 26.99
C MET A 1 -10.29 -4.24 26.07
N ILE A 2 -9.85 -5.16 25.19
CA ILE A 2 -8.71 -4.97 24.26
C ILE A 2 -9.16 -5.15 22.79
N GLY A 3 -10.32 -5.78 22.54
CA GLY A 3 -10.77 -6.12 21.18
C GLY A 3 -11.40 -4.99 20.36
N VAL A 4 -11.96 -3.95 20.97
CA VAL A 4 -12.66 -2.87 20.24
C VAL A 4 -11.68 -1.90 19.56
N PHE A 5 -10.48 -1.76 20.12
CA PHE A 5 -9.46 -0.81 19.68
C PHE A 5 -8.77 -1.25 18.38
N ALA A 6 -8.35 -2.52 18.31
CA ALA A 6 -7.80 -3.12 17.11
C ALA A 6 -8.82 -3.09 15.95
N HIS A 7 -10.09 -3.38 16.24
CA HIS A 7 -11.15 -3.45 15.23
C HIS A 7 -11.46 -2.08 14.58
N ASN A 8 -11.35 -0.98 15.33
CA ASN A 8 -11.61 0.37 14.82
C ASN A 8 -10.42 1.01 14.09
N ILE A 9 -9.18 0.66 14.46
CA ILE A 9 -7.96 1.16 13.80
C ILE A 9 -7.66 0.39 12.51
N LEU A 10 -7.90 -0.93 12.52
CA LEU A 10 -7.74 -1.81 11.34
C LEU A 10 -8.98 -1.81 10.44
N SER A 11 -10.02 -1.04 10.78
CA SER A 11 -11.25 -1.02 10.00
C SER A 11 -10.94 -0.54 8.56
N PRO A 12 -11.24 -1.36 7.53
CA PRO A 12 -11.02 -1.02 6.12
C PRO A 12 -11.74 0.25 5.62
N ARG A 13 -12.56 0.86 6.50
CA ARG A 13 -13.49 1.96 6.18
C ARG A 13 -12.85 3.33 6.08
N LYS A 14 -11.62 3.54 6.55
CA LYS A 14 -10.92 4.81 6.37
C LYS A 14 -10.05 4.70 5.12
N HIS A 15 -10.14 5.67 4.21
CA HIS A 15 -9.34 5.83 2.99
C HIS A 15 -7.85 6.06 3.29
N ILE A 16 -7.27 5.23 4.15
CA ILE A 16 -5.87 5.31 4.57
C ILE A 16 -5.03 4.80 3.41
N SER A 17 -4.22 5.70 2.86
CA SER A 17 -3.21 5.38 1.86
C SER A 17 -2.24 4.34 2.43
N LYS A 18 -1.81 3.41 1.59
CA LYS A 18 -0.83 2.38 1.94
C LYS A 18 0.26 2.47 0.91
N THR A 19 1.49 2.65 1.39
CA THR A 19 2.67 2.77 0.55
C THR A 19 3.43 1.47 0.58
N TYR A 20 3.73 0.95 -0.60
CA TYR A 20 4.46 -0.30 -0.80
C TYR A 20 5.70 -0.04 -1.63
N ILE A 21 6.78 -0.71 -1.30
CA ILE A 21 7.91 -0.93 -2.20
C ILE A 21 7.72 -2.30 -2.83
N VAL A 22 7.63 -2.30 -4.16
CA VAL A 22 7.46 -3.50 -4.97
C VAL A 22 8.72 -3.73 -5.80
N GLU A 23 9.07 -4.99 -5.98
CA GLU A 23 10.08 -5.43 -6.93
C GLU A 23 9.43 -6.44 -7.89
N ILE A 24 9.66 -6.26 -9.18
CA ILE A 24 9.10 -7.10 -10.24
C ILE A 24 10.22 -7.76 -11.07
N ASP A 25 9.88 -8.86 -11.73
CA ASP A 25 10.80 -9.67 -12.53
C ASP A 25 11.16 -9.09 -13.91
N ILE A 26 10.43 -8.07 -14.35
CA ILE A 26 10.68 -7.33 -15.60
C ILE A 26 10.89 -5.84 -15.34
N PRO A 27 11.52 -5.08 -16.26
CA PRO A 27 11.73 -3.65 -16.06
C PRO A 27 10.40 -2.89 -15.94
N LEU A 28 10.34 -1.92 -15.02
CA LEU A 28 9.22 -0.98 -14.95
C LEU A 28 9.18 -0.12 -16.22
N THR A 29 7.96 0.16 -16.68
CA THR A 29 7.71 0.97 -17.87
C THR A 29 6.79 2.15 -17.56
N ASP A 30 6.89 3.20 -18.38
CA ASP A 30 5.98 4.36 -18.28
C ASP A 30 4.52 3.97 -18.53
N GLU A 31 4.28 2.92 -19.32
CA GLU A 31 2.95 2.34 -19.52
C GLU A 31 2.34 1.82 -18.22
N MET A 32 3.13 1.11 -17.41
CA MET A 32 2.69 0.66 -16.08
C MET A 32 2.38 1.87 -15.19
N VAL A 33 3.23 2.90 -15.19
CA VAL A 33 3.01 4.12 -14.40
C VAL A 33 1.69 4.80 -14.78
N LEU A 34 1.46 4.97 -16.08
CA LEU A 34 0.24 5.59 -16.61
C LEU A 34 -1.01 4.73 -16.30
N GLY A 35 -0.88 3.42 -16.44
CA GLY A 35 -1.95 2.48 -16.15
C GLY A 35 -2.37 2.48 -14.68
N PHE A 36 -1.41 2.51 -13.76
CA PHE A 36 -1.70 2.66 -12.33
C PHE A 36 -2.42 3.98 -12.04
N LYS A 37 -2.01 5.08 -12.69
CA LYS A 37 -2.63 6.40 -12.55
C LYS A 37 -4.08 6.44 -13.06
N ASN A 38 -4.37 5.74 -14.16
CA ASN A 38 -5.72 5.70 -14.74
C ASN A 38 -6.64 4.67 -14.08
N GLY A 39 -6.07 3.73 -13.32
CA GLY A 39 -6.77 2.57 -12.78
C GLY A 39 -6.64 1.38 -13.71
N VAL A 40 -6.22 0.25 -13.15
CA VAL A 40 -6.04 -1.01 -13.90
C VAL A 40 -7.33 -1.82 -13.81
N GLU A 41 -7.81 -2.29 -14.96
CA GLU A 41 -8.95 -3.19 -15.02
C GLU A 41 -8.56 -4.58 -14.53
N LEU A 42 -9.29 -5.09 -13.54
CA LEU A 42 -9.14 -6.45 -13.03
C LEU A 42 -10.47 -7.20 -13.18
N ILE A 43 -10.45 -8.53 -12.99
CA ILE A 43 -11.65 -9.38 -13.15
C ILE A 43 -12.84 -9.00 -12.23
N ASP A 44 -12.55 -8.34 -11.11
CA ASP A 44 -13.53 -7.84 -10.13
C ASP A 44 -13.85 -6.33 -10.33
N GLY A 45 -13.47 -5.79 -11.48
CA GLY A 45 -13.71 -4.40 -11.90
C GLY A 45 -12.46 -3.52 -11.84
N VAL A 46 -12.62 -2.28 -12.31
CA VAL A 46 -11.54 -1.28 -12.40
C VAL A 46 -11.06 -0.88 -11.01
N CYS A 47 -9.75 -0.95 -10.77
CA CYS A 47 -9.12 -0.43 -9.56
C CYS A 47 -9.21 1.09 -9.51
N LYS A 48 -9.24 1.65 -8.30
CA LYS A 48 -9.08 3.10 -8.15
C LYS A 48 -7.71 3.53 -8.68
N ALA A 49 -7.68 4.73 -9.25
CA ALA A 49 -6.45 5.41 -9.60
C ALA A 49 -5.46 5.36 -8.43
N SER A 50 -4.24 4.96 -8.75
CA SER A 50 -3.15 4.74 -7.80
C SER A 50 -1.86 5.36 -8.32
N GLN A 51 -0.91 5.58 -7.43
CA GLN A 51 0.38 6.13 -7.83
C GLN A 51 1.42 5.02 -7.89
N LEU A 52 2.15 4.95 -9.00
CA LEU A 52 3.37 4.16 -9.15
C LEU A 52 4.52 5.12 -9.47
N GLU A 53 5.57 5.11 -8.65
CA GLU A 53 6.79 5.86 -8.86
C GLU A 53 7.94 4.87 -9.06
N MET A 54 8.71 5.02 -10.13
CA MET A 54 9.88 4.18 -10.39
C MET A 54 11.03 4.63 -9.47
N LEU A 55 11.56 3.70 -8.67
CA LEU A 55 12.74 3.94 -7.84
C LEU A 55 14.01 3.52 -8.56
N ASP A 56 13.93 2.39 -9.27
CA ASP A 56 14.95 1.90 -10.18
C ASP A 56 14.31 1.07 -11.30
N LYS A 57 15.12 0.32 -12.05
CA LYS A 57 14.69 -0.48 -13.18
C LYS A 57 13.66 -1.55 -12.82
N TYR A 58 13.73 -2.16 -11.63
CA TYR A 58 12.89 -3.28 -11.22
C TYR A 58 12.05 -2.97 -9.97
N ARG A 59 12.31 -1.85 -9.30
CA ARG A 59 11.66 -1.47 -8.05
C ARG A 59 10.86 -0.19 -8.19
N GLY A 60 9.66 -0.21 -7.62
CA GLY A 60 8.72 0.90 -7.63
C GLY A 60 8.09 1.14 -6.27
N LYS A 61 7.60 2.36 -6.06
CA LYS A 61 6.77 2.75 -4.93
C LYS A 61 5.32 2.84 -5.37
N VAL A 62 4.46 2.01 -4.80
CA VAL A 62 3.02 1.97 -5.07
C VAL A 62 2.25 2.56 -3.90
N ILE A 63 1.35 3.52 -4.16
CA ILE A 63 0.45 4.10 -3.16
C ILE A 63 -0.99 3.73 -3.53
N LEU A 64 -1.65 2.97 -2.65
CA LEU A 64 -3.04 2.55 -2.79
C LEU A 64 -3.92 3.15 -1.69
N THR A 65 -5.12 3.60 -2.04
CA THR A 65 -6.14 4.03 -1.06
C THR A 65 -7.23 2.99 -0.81
N GLU A 66 -7.27 1.94 -1.64
CA GLU A 66 -8.11 0.75 -1.47
C GLU A 66 -7.27 -0.47 -1.07
N GLY A 67 -7.93 -1.57 -0.71
CA GLY A 67 -7.27 -2.79 -0.23
C GLY A 67 -7.91 -4.04 -0.79
N ARG A 68 -7.93 -4.21 -2.12
CA ARG A 68 -8.47 -5.42 -2.75
C ARG A 68 -7.52 -6.60 -2.60
N TYR A 69 -8.07 -7.81 -2.68
CA TYR A 69 -7.30 -9.05 -2.57
C TYR A 69 -6.20 -9.11 -3.65
N HIS A 70 -4.94 -9.24 -3.22
CA HIS A 70 -3.75 -9.30 -4.06
C HIS A 70 -3.65 -8.19 -5.11
N GLN A 71 -4.21 -7.00 -4.83
CA GLN A 71 -4.33 -5.93 -5.80
C GLN A 71 -3.04 -5.61 -6.55
N ILE A 72 -1.95 -5.31 -5.84
CA ILE A 72 -0.66 -4.96 -6.47
C ILE A 72 -0.16 -6.09 -7.37
N LYS A 73 -0.22 -7.34 -6.90
CA LYS A 73 0.21 -8.51 -7.70
C LYS A 73 -0.62 -8.67 -8.97
N ARG A 74 -1.93 -8.47 -8.87
CA ARG A 74 -2.86 -8.58 -9.99
C ARG A 74 -2.69 -7.43 -10.98
N MET A 75 -2.47 -6.21 -10.49
CA MET A 75 -2.21 -5.04 -11.34
C MET A 75 -0.94 -5.21 -12.16
N PHE A 76 0.17 -5.63 -11.55
CA PHE A 76 1.40 -5.94 -12.29
C PHE A 76 1.23 -7.15 -13.22
N GLY A 77 0.49 -8.17 -12.79
CA GLY A 77 0.18 -9.34 -13.62
C GLY A 77 -0.55 -9.00 -14.92
N ASN A 78 -1.35 -7.92 -14.94
CA ASN A 78 -1.99 -7.42 -16.15
C ASN A 78 -0.98 -6.90 -17.21
N TYR A 79 0.22 -6.52 -16.77
CA TYR A 79 1.34 -6.12 -17.64
C TYR A 79 2.34 -7.26 -17.86
N GLY A 80 1.99 -8.50 -17.50
CA GLY A 80 2.89 -9.65 -17.60
C GLY A 80 4.04 -9.66 -16.59
N ALA A 81 4.01 -8.77 -15.58
CA ALA A 81 5.02 -8.71 -14.53
C ALA A 81 4.64 -9.58 -13.34
N LYS A 82 5.60 -10.31 -12.79
CA LYS A 82 5.49 -11.03 -11.52
C LYS A 82 6.14 -10.22 -10.40
N VAL A 83 5.40 -10.02 -9.32
CA VAL A 83 5.92 -9.41 -8.11
C VAL A 83 6.82 -10.40 -7.37
N VAL A 84 8.10 -10.06 -7.24
CA VAL A 84 9.14 -10.84 -6.55
C VAL A 84 9.19 -10.48 -5.07
N SER A 85 9.07 -9.18 -4.77
CA SER A 85 9.08 -8.66 -3.40
C SER A 85 7.99 -7.61 -3.22
N LEU A 86 7.33 -7.61 -2.07
CA LEU A 86 6.30 -6.62 -1.74
C LEU A 86 6.36 -6.27 -0.27
N ASN A 87 6.87 -5.08 0.03
CA ASN A 87 7.05 -4.59 1.39
C ASN A 87 6.16 -3.38 1.62
N ARG A 88 5.26 -3.43 2.60
CA ARG A 88 4.48 -2.25 3.00
C ARG A 88 5.33 -1.38 3.93
N VAL A 89 5.64 -0.18 3.49
CA VAL A 89 6.52 0.75 4.21
C VAL A 89 5.77 1.86 4.92
N ALA A 90 4.50 2.12 4.58
CA ALA A 90 3.67 3.07 5.32
C ALA A 90 2.18 2.75 5.25
N MET A 91 1.45 3.26 6.23
CA MET A 91 -0.01 3.25 6.31
C MET A 91 -0.48 4.62 6.82
N GLY A 92 -1.01 5.45 5.91
CA GLY A 92 -1.33 6.85 6.19
C GLY A 92 -0.08 7.61 6.60
N ASN A 93 -0.16 8.27 7.76
CA ASN A 93 0.95 9.02 8.35
C ASN A 93 1.85 8.15 9.24
N LEU A 94 1.57 6.84 9.34
CA LEU A 94 2.44 5.89 10.03
C LEU A 94 3.42 5.28 9.04
N GLU A 95 4.69 5.63 9.17
CA GLU A 95 5.77 4.97 8.46
C GLU A 95 6.27 3.77 9.26
N LEU A 96 6.68 2.72 8.56
CA LEU A 96 7.33 1.57 9.17
C LEU A 96 8.67 2.03 9.77
N PRO A 97 8.94 1.77 11.06
CA PRO A 97 10.21 2.14 11.69
C PRO A 97 11.37 1.47 10.95
N LYS A 98 12.40 2.24 10.58
CA LYS A 98 13.57 1.74 9.82
C LYS A 98 14.45 0.79 10.64
N ASP A 99 14.31 0.85 11.96
CA ASP A 99 14.96 0.03 12.97
C ASP A 99 14.25 -1.29 13.25
N LEU A 100 13.09 -1.54 12.62
CA LEU A 100 12.37 -2.80 12.77
C LEU A 100 12.88 -3.83 11.75
N GLY A 101 13.52 -4.89 12.26
CA GLY A 101 14.02 -6.00 11.47
C GLY A 101 12.92 -6.84 10.82
N VAL A 102 13.28 -7.59 9.79
CA VAL A 102 12.35 -8.53 9.11
C VAL A 102 11.91 -9.60 10.12
N GLY A 103 10.61 -9.64 10.41
CA GLY A 103 10.02 -10.60 11.36
C GLY A 103 9.85 -10.07 12.78
N GLU A 104 10.34 -8.86 13.07
CA GLU A 104 10.14 -8.22 14.36
C GLU A 104 8.76 -7.57 14.45
N ILE A 105 8.20 -7.57 15.66
CA ILE A 105 6.92 -6.97 15.99
C ILE A 105 7.18 -5.97 17.10
N ARG A 106 6.65 -4.75 16.95
CA ARG A 106 6.67 -3.71 17.97
C ARG A 106 5.26 -3.21 18.22
N GLU A 107 4.94 -2.95 19.48
CA GLU A 107 3.71 -2.24 19.82
C GLU A 107 3.78 -0.79 19.35
N LEU A 108 2.67 -0.27 18.85
CA LEU A 108 2.56 1.13 18.43
C LEU A 108 2.46 2.02 19.67
N ASN A 109 3.14 3.17 19.64
CA ASN A 109 3.04 4.15 20.72
C ASN A 109 1.79 5.02 20.54
N GLU A 110 1.32 5.69 21.59
CA GLU A 110 0.13 6.55 21.54
C GLU A 110 0.20 7.63 20.44
N ASN A 111 1.37 8.25 20.24
CA ASN A 111 1.59 9.22 19.15
C ASN A 111 1.37 8.60 17.75
N GLU A 112 1.75 7.34 17.55
CA GLU A 112 1.60 6.63 16.28
C GLU A 112 0.16 6.18 16.07
N ILE A 113 -0.50 5.76 17.15
CA ILE A 113 -1.94 5.49 17.17
C ILE A 113 -2.71 6.75 16.78
N ASP A 114 -2.31 7.91 17.29
CA ASP A 114 -2.94 9.18 16.98
C ASP A 114 -2.68 9.65 15.54
N LYS A 115 -1.50 9.36 14.95
CA LYS A 115 -1.25 9.57 13.52
C LYS A 115 -2.20 8.77 12.62
N ILE A 116 -2.62 7.58 13.04
CA ILE A 116 -3.61 6.77 12.32
C ILE A 116 -5.04 7.28 12.58
N ARG A 117 -5.33 7.74 13.81
CA ARG A 117 -6.64 8.29 14.20
C ARG A 117 -6.94 9.65 13.59
N GLY A 118 -5.92 10.49 13.42
CA GLY A 118 -6.00 11.90 13.01
C GLY A 118 -6.60 12.13 11.62
N ASN A 119 -6.66 11.11 10.74
CA ASN A 119 -7.38 11.18 9.46
C ASN A 119 -8.91 10.97 9.61
N SER A 120 -9.50 11.32 10.74
CA SER A 120 -10.96 11.35 10.92
C SER A 120 -11.54 12.71 11.26
N ILE A 121 -10.77 13.79 11.23
CA ILE A 121 -11.33 15.12 11.39
C ILE A 121 -10.57 16.12 10.52
N THR A 122 -11.11 16.46 9.35
CA THR A 122 -11.39 17.87 9.06
C THR A 122 -12.52 17.99 8.03
N LYS A 123 -13.70 18.36 8.55
CA LYS A 123 -14.81 19.14 7.97
C LYS A 123 -15.48 18.68 6.67
#